data_AF-A0A0J5JM37-F1
#
_entry.id   AF-A0A0J5JM37-F1
#
_cell.length_a   1.000
_cell.length_b   1.000
_cell.length_c   1.000
_cell.angle_alpha   90.00
_cell.angle_beta   90.00
_cell.angle_gamma   90.00
#
_symmetry.space_group_name_H-M   'P 1'
#
loop_
_entity.id
_entity.type
_entity.pdbx_description
1 polymer ?
#
loop_
_entity_poly.entity_id
_entity_poly.type
_entity_poly.pdbx_seq_one_letter_code
_entity_poly.pdbx_strand_id
1 'polypeptide(L)'
;MSEIKILYADVEQGLAKLQNTIQALDPSMPTAVGANNVLDVVDRMNQLNQQMNQMVEAYQALLLKNEQDTRQALETMKEADQQVSSQIMTK
;
A
#
# COMPACT_ATOMS: atom_id res chain seq x y z
N MET A 1 -22.75 -20.74 -5.70
CA MET A 1 -21.81 -20.02 -4.83
C MET A 1 -20.40 -20.46 -5.21
N SER A 2 -19.49 -19.51 -5.48
CA SER A 2 -18.08 -19.84 -5.67
C SER A 2 -17.48 -20.13 -4.30
N GLU A 3 -16.78 -21.25 -4.17
CA GLU A 3 -15.93 -21.51 -3.02
C GLU A 3 -14.78 -20.48 -3.03
N ILE A 4 -14.43 -19.94 -1.86
CA ILE A 4 -13.28 -19.04 -1.70
C ILE A 4 -12.13 -19.90 -1.18
N LYS A 5 -11.06 -20.03 -1.99
CA LYS A 5 -9.84 -20.76 -1.60
C LYS A 5 -8.71 -19.78 -1.35
N ILE A 6 -8.11 -19.85 -0.17
CA ILE A 6 -7.01 -18.96 0.24
C ILE A 6 -5.74 -19.79 0.41
N LEU A 7 -4.72 -19.43 -0.37
CA LEU A 7 -3.35 -19.90 -0.16
C LEU A 7 -2.61 -18.86 0.68
N TYR A 8 -2.72 -18.98 2.01
CA TYR A 8 -2.24 -17.97 2.95
C TYR A 8 -0.77 -17.56 2.70
N ALA A 9 0.10 -18.53 2.42
CA ALA A 9 1.52 -18.28 2.13
C ALA A 9 1.74 -17.38 0.90
N ASP A 10 0.99 -17.60 -0.18
CA ASP A 10 1.10 -16.82 -1.42
C ASP A 10 0.63 -15.38 -1.18
N VAL A 11 -0.43 -15.20 -0.40
CA VAL A 11 -0.94 -13.87 -0.06
C VAL A 11 0.04 -13.13 0.85
N GLU A 12 0.59 -13.79 1.88
CA GLU A 12 1.62 -13.21 2.75
C GLU A 12 2.86 -12.78 1.97
N GLN A 13 3.32 -13.62 1.03
CA GLN A 13 4.45 -13.29 0.16
C GLN A 13 4.12 -12.07 -0.73
N GLY A 14 2.92 -12.02 -1.30
CA GLY A 14 2.45 -10.89 -2.09
C GLY A 14 2.41 -9.58 -1.29
N LEU A 15 1.89 -9.63 -0.06
CA LEU A 15 1.83 -8.49 0.85
C LEU A 15 3.22 -8.02 1.29
N ALA A 16 4.14 -8.95 1.60
CA ALA A 16 5.52 -8.61 1.92
C ALA A 16 6.24 -7.92 0.73
N LYS A 17 6.03 -8.43 -0.49
CA LYS A 17 6.56 -7.79 -1.71
C LYS A 17 5.97 -6.40 -1.92
N LEU A 18 4.66 -6.25 -1.72
CA LEU A 18 3.98 -4.95 -1.81
C LEU A 18 4.57 -3.96 -0.81
N GLN A 19 4.70 -4.35 0.46
CA GLN A 19 5.29 -3.52 1.51
C GLN A 19 6.70 -3.05 1.16
N ASN A 20 7.56 -3.96 0.69
CA ASN A 20 8.93 -3.62 0.25
C ASN A 20 8.93 -2.65 -0.94
N THR A 21 8.01 -2.84 -1.89
CA THR A 21 7.90 -1.98 -3.08
C THR A 21 7.42 -0.57 -2.70
N ILE A 22 6.51 -0.45 -1.73
CA ILE A 22 6.04 0.84 -1.22
C ILE A 22 7.19 1.58 -0.52
N GLN A 23 7.96 0.89 0.32
CA GLN A 23 9.09 1.50 1.05
C GLN A 23 10.23 1.92 0.11
N ALA A 24 10.38 1.26 -1.03
CA ALA A 24 11.37 1.63 -2.05
C ALA A 24 10.93 2.82 -2.92
N LEU A 25 9.68 3.26 -2.83
CA LEU A 25 9.18 4.41 -3.57
C LEU A 25 9.68 5.69 -2.86
N ASP A 26 10.42 6.52 -3.58
CA ASP A 26 11.02 7.75 -3.04
C ASP A 26 10.49 8.99 -3.79
N PRO A 27 9.73 9.89 -3.14
CA PRO A 27 9.34 11.17 -3.70
C PRO A 27 10.54 12.15 -3.67
N SER A 28 11.48 11.99 -4.61
CA SER A 28 12.70 12.80 -4.69
C SER A 28 12.65 13.91 -5.75
N MET A 29 11.47 14.36 -6.17
CA MET A 29 11.40 15.47 -7.13
C MET A 29 11.91 16.76 -6.48
N PRO A 30 12.84 17.49 -7.14
CA PRO A 30 13.41 18.70 -6.59
C PRO A 30 12.39 19.84 -6.58
N THR A 31 12.18 20.47 -5.43
CA THR A 31 11.21 21.57 -5.27
C THR A 31 11.85 22.97 -5.28
N ALA A 32 13.18 23.04 -5.43
CA ALA A 32 13.95 24.27 -5.43
C ALA A 32 14.87 24.36 -6.67
N VAL A 33 14.32 24.12 -7.85
CA VAL A 33 15.06 24.26 -9.11
C VAL A 33 15.20 25.75 -9.45
N GLY A 34 16.41 26.16 -9.84
CA GLY A 34 16.67 27.52 -10.33
C GLY A 34 16.61 28.59 -9.25
N ALA A 35 17.36 28.42 -8.15
CA ALA A 35 17.46 29.43 -7.10
C ALA A 35 17.81 30.82 -7.70
N ASN A 36 17.00 31.84 -7.38
CA ASN A 36 17.03 33.21 -7.91
C ASN A 36 16.49 33.40 -9.34
N ASN A 37 15.83 32.40 -9.93
CA ASN A 37 15.08 32.57 -11.17
C ASN A 37 13.69 33.17 -10.87
N VAL A 38 13.24 34.14 -11.68
CA VAL A 38 11.95 34.84 -11.52
C VAL A 38 10.99 34.54 -12.67
N LEU A 39 11.27 33.52 -13.49
CA LEU A 39 10.37 33.09 -14.55
C LEU A 39 9.25 32.25 -13.97
N ASP A 40 8.01 32.61 -14.30
CA ASP A 40 6.80 31.86 -13.93
C ASP A 40 6.87 30.37 -14.26
N VAL A 41 7.62 30.00 -15.31
CA VAL A 41 7.82 28.60 -15.71
C VAL A 41 8.58 27.81 -14.64
N VAL A 42 9.58 28.41 -13.99
CA VAL A 42 10.36 27.77 -12.93
C VAL A 42 9.51 27.60 -11.67
N ASP A 43 8.72 28.62 -11.31
CA ASP A 43 7.77 28.52 -10.20
C ASP A 43 6.74 27.41 -10.42
N ARG A 44 6.17 27.35 -11.63
CA ARG A 44 5.18 26.32 -12.00
C ARG A 44 5.78 24.92 -12.02
N MET A 45 7.05 24.79 -12.41
CA MET A 45 7.79 23.53 -12.33
C MET A 45 8.01 23.09 -10.88
N ASN A 46 8.42 24.01 -9.99
CA ASN A 46 8.60 23.70 -8.57
C ASN A 46 7.27 23.31 -7.90
N GLN A 47 6.16 23.99 -8.24
CA GLN A 47 4.82 23.63 -7.80
C GLN A 47 4.41 22.23 -8.28
N LEU A 48 4.68 21.90 -9.55
CA LEU A 48 4.38 20.58 -10.11
C LEU A 48 5.17 19.48 -9.40
N ASN A 49 6.46 19.71 -9.15
CA ASN A 49 7.31 18.77 -8.42
C ASN A 49 6.81 18.55 -7.00
N GLN A 50 6.38 19.62 -6.31
CA GLN A 50 5.76 19.51 -4.99
C GLN A 50 4.47 18.68 -5.04
N GLN A 51 3.59 18.93 -6.01
CA GLN A 51 2.35 18.16 -6.16
C GLN A 51 2.62 16.69 -6.46
N MET A 52 3.64 16.39 -7.27
CA MET A 52 4.06 15.01 -7.53
C MET A 52 4.56 14.32 -6.27
N ASN A 53 5.38 14.99 -5.45
CA ASN A 53 5.85 14.42 -4.18
C ASN A 53 4.66 14.12 -3.25
N GLN A 54 3.73 15.07 -3.09
CA GLN A 54 2.53 14.87 -2.29
C GLN A 54 1.64 13.73 -2.80
N MET A 55 1.50 13.60 -4.13
CA MET A 55 0.74 12.51 -4.75
C MET A 55 1.38 11.15 -4.47
N VAL A 56 2.71 11.06 -4.57
CA VAL A 56 3.45 9.83 -4.27
C VAL A 56 3.30 9.45 -2.81
N GLU A 57 3.46 10.38 -1.87
CA GLU A 57 3.26 10.16 -0.43
C GLU A 57 1.84 9.67 -0.11
N ALA A 58 0.82 10.32 -0.68
CA ALA A 58 -0.58 9.91 -0.50
C ALA A 58 -0.85 8.50 -1.04
N TYR A 59 -0.25 8.16 -2.19
CA TYR A 59 -0.37 6.84 -2.78
C TYR A 59 0.31 5.77 -1.94
N GLN A 60 1.49 6.04 -1.37
CA GLN A 60 2.15 5.13 -0.42
C GLN A 60 1.27 4.84 0.79
N ALA A 61 0.70 5.89 1.39
CA ALA A 61 -0.18 5.74 2.55
C ALA A 61 -1.41 4.89 2.22
N LEU A 62 -2.02 5.09 1.05
CA LEU A 62 -3.13 4.27 0.58
C LEU A 62 -2.74 2.79 0.40
N LEU A 63 -1.58 2.53 -0.19
CA LEU A 63 -1.10 1.16 -0.40
C LEU A 63 -0.79 0.45 0.93
N LEU A 64 -0.18 1.15 1.90
CA LEU A 64 0.07 0.61 3.24
C LEU A 64 -1.24 0.27 3.96
N LYS A 65 -2.24 1.14 3.83
CA LYS A 65 -3.57 0.88 4.41
C LYS A 65 -4.21 -0.35 3.79
N ASN A 66 -4.20 -0.48 2.46
CA ASN A 66 -4.77 -1.64 1.77
C ASN A 66 -4.05 -2.95 2.17
N GLU A 67 -2.74 -2.89 2.35
CA GLU A 67 -1.92 -4.00 2.83
C GLU A 67 -2.36 -4.45 4.23
N GLN A 68 -2.50 -3.49 5.16
CA GLN A 68 -2.97 -3.75 6.53
C GLN A 68 -4.41 -4.29 6.56
N ASP A 69 -5.32 -3.69 5.81
CA ASP A 69 -6.71 -4.13 5.72
C ASP A 69 -6.80 -5.56 5.16
N THR A 70 -5.94 -5.91 4.21
CA THR A 70 -5.85 -7.28 3.67
C THR A 70 -5.34 -8.27 4.71
N ARG A 71 -4.31 -7.92 5.49
CA ARG A 71 -3.84 -8.78 6.61
C ARG A 71 -4.94 -9.04 7.63
N GLN A 72 -5.67 -8.00 8.01
CA GLN A 72 -6.77 -8.14 8.96
C GLN A 72 -7.88 -9.05 8.43
N ALA A 73 -8.20 -8.93 7.14
CA ALA A 73 -9.18 -9.80 6.50
C ALA A 73 -8.72 -11.28 6.51
N LEU A 74 -7.44 -11.55 6.23
CA LEU A 74 -6.89 -12.90 6.27
C LEU A 74 -6.97 -13.52 7.67
N GLU A 75 -6.60 -12.78 8.71
CA GLU A 75 -6.70 -13.27 10.08
C GLU A 75 -8.15 -13.58 10.47
N THR A 76 -9.08 -12.69 10.09
CA THR A 76 -10.52 -12.90 10.33
C THR A 76 -11.02 -14.18 9.64
N MET A 77 -10.58 -14.44 8.39
CA MET A 77 -10.96 -15.66 7.66
C MET A 77 -10.34 -16.92 8.27
N LYS A 78 -9.10 -16.83 8.74
CA LYS A 78 -8.41 -17.93 9.42
C LYS A 78 -9.08 -18.28 10.75
N GLU A 79 -9.47 -17.28 11.54
CA GLU A 79 -10.24 -17.48 12.77
C GLU A 79 -11.59 -18.14 12.49
N ALA A 80 -12.30 -17.69 11.45
CA ALA A 80 -13.56 -18.28 11.04
C ALA A 80 -13.41 -19.76 10.62
N ASP A 81 -12.39 -20.08 9.83
CA ASP A 81 -12.07 -21.47 9.43
C ASP A 81 -11.76 -22.35 10.65
N GLN A 82 -10.96 -21.84 11.61
CA GLN A 82 -10.64 -22.54 12.84
C GLN A 82 -11.88 -22.79 13.71
N GLN A 83 -12.75 -21.78 13.84
CA GLN A 83 -14.00 -21.91 14.58
C GLN A 83 -14.90 -22.99 13.98
N VAL A 84 -15.09 -22.99 12.66
CA VAL A 84 -15.88 -24.03 11.96
C VAL A 84 -15.25 -25.41 12.14
N SER A 85 -13.93 -25.53 11.98
CA SER A 85 -13.21 -26.80 12.17
C SER A 85 -13.39 -27.36 13.59
N SER A 86 -13.29 -26.51 14.61
CA SER A 86 -13.49 -26.91 16.01
C SER A 86 -14.91 -27.43 16.28
N GLN A 87 -15.93 -26.81 15.66
CA GLN A 87 -17.32 -27.25 15.79
C GLN A 87 -17.58 -28.59 15.11
N ILE A 88 -16.87 -28.88 14.02
CA ILE A 88 -16.94 -30.18 13.34
C ILE A 88 -16.24 -31.27 14.17
N MET A 89 -15.06 -30.99 14.74
CA MET A 89 -14.32 -31.97 15.57
C MET A 89 -14.98 -32.28 16.92
N THR A 90 -15.81 -31.39 17.44
CA THR A 90 -16.49 -31.57 18.74
C THR A 90 -17.83 -32.33 18.61
N LYS A 91 -18.26 -32.66 17.38
CA LYS A 91 -19.47 -33.44 17.06
C LYS A 91 -19.12 -34.89 16.75
#